data_AF-A0A920SDR7-F1
#
_entry.id   AF-A0A920SDR7-F1
#
_cell.length_a   1.000
_cell.length_b   1.000
_cell.length_c   1.000
_cell.angle_alpha   90.00
_cell.angle_beta   90.00
_cell.angle_gamma   90.00
#
_symmetry.space_group_name_H-M   'P 1'
#
loop_
_entity.id
_entity.type
_entity.pdbx_description
1 polymer ?
#
loop_
_entity_poly.entity_id
_entity_poly.type
_entity_poly.pdbx_seq_one_letter_code
_entity_poly.pdbx_strand_id
1 'polypeptide(L)'
;MVSGDKVQRAARFLHEGHQARASYEPIPDEMSPRDIGEAYDIQEAFHELLIPDRGPIVGYKVALTTTVMQEMGGFWSPRIRGGIR
;
A
#
# COMPACT_ATOMS: atom_id res chain seq x y z
N MET A 1 -1.15 17.72 -12.48
CA MET A 1 -0.74 16.31 -12.64
C MET A 1 0.29 15.85 -11.59
N VAL A 2 0.48 16.58 -10.48
CA VAL A 2 1.54 16.30 -9.49
C VAL A 2 1.27 15.05 -8.62
N SER A 3 0.00 14.69 -8.37
CA SER A 3 -0.32 13.54 -7.50
C SER A 3 0.05 12.19 -8.11
N GLY A 4 -0.12 12.02 -9.44
CA GLY A 4 0.21 10.77 -10.12
C GLY A 4 1.70 10.41 -10.05
N ASP A 5 2.58 11.40 -10.12
CA ASP A 5 4.03 11.16 -9.98
C ASP A 5 4.40 10.73 -8.55
N LYS A 6 3.79 11.36 -7.54
CA LYS A 6 3.96 11.00 -6.13
C LYS A 6 3.55 9.55 -5.85
N VAL A 7 2.36 9.16 -6.30
CA VAL A 7 1.82 7.79 -6.13
C VAL A 7 2.78 6.76 -6.73
N GLN A 8 3.25 7.01 -7.95
CA GLN A 8 4.14 6.09 -8.66
C GLN A 8 5.53 5.99 -8.01
N ARG A 9 6.05 7.10 -7.45
CA ARG A 9 7.31 7.08 -6.69
C ARG A 9 7.19 6.27 -5.40
N ALA A 10 6.10 6.44 -4.65
CA ALA A 10 5.85 5.66 -3.44
C ALA A 10 5.67 4.16 -3.76
N ALA A 11 4.94 3.82 -4.82
CA ALA A 11 4.77 2.43 -5.26
C ALA A 11 6.11 1.77 -5.63
N ARG A 12 6.98 2.49 -6.36
CA ARG A 12 8.35 2.00 -6.68
C ARG A 12 9.21 1.81 -5.44
N PHE A 13 9.18 2.75 -4.49
CA PHE A 13 9.91 2.62 -3.22
C PHE A 13 9.52 1.34 -2.47
N LEU A 14 8.21 1.06 -2.37
CA LEU A 14 7.70 -0.18 -1.77
C LEU A 14 8.10 -1.43 -2.56
N HIS A 15 8.11 -1.36 -3.89
CA HIS A 15 8.52 -2.44 -4.78
C HIS A 15 9.99 -2.78 -4.64
N GLU A 16 10.87 -1.79 -4.63
CA GLU A 16 12.31 -2.00 -4.44
C GLU A 16 12.61 -2.63 -3.07
N GLY A 17 12.00 -2.11 -2.00
CA GLY A 17 12.11 -2.69 -0.66
C GLY A 17 11.60 -4.13 -0.59
N HIS A 18 10.47 -4.42 -1.26
CA HIS A 18 9.90 -5.77 -1.35
C HIS A 18 10.82 -6.74 -2.10
N GLN A 19 11.35 -6.33 -3.25
CA GLN A 19 12.26 -7.14 -4.08
C GLN A 19 13.57 -7.42 -3.34
N ALA A 20 14.12 -6.43 -2.64
CA ALA A 20 15.33 -6.57 -1.83
C ALA A 20 15.11 -7.39 -0.54
N ARG A 21 13.86 -7.74 -0.20
CA ARG A 21 13.47 -8.32 1.10
C ARG A 21 14.00 -7.50 2.29
N ALA A 22 14.08 -6.18 2.11
CA ALA A 22 14.53 -5.26 3.15
C ALA A 22 13.49 -5.18 4.28
N SER A 23 13.91 -4.70 5.45
CA SER A 23 12.98 -4.30 6.50
C SER A 23 12.07 -3.19 5.98
N TYR A 24 10.76 -3.30 6.21
CA TYR A 24 9.82 -2.26 5.79
C TYR A 24 10.03 -1.00 6.63
N GLU A 25 10.32 0.10 5.95
CA GLU A 25 10.45 1.43 6.53
C GLU A 25 9.26 2.31 6.16
N PRO A 26 8.95 3.34 6.96
CA PRO A 26 7.95 4.34 6.59
C PRO A 26 8.27 4.96 5.23
N ILE A 27 7.23 5.25 4.45
CA ILE A 27 7.37 6.00 3.20
C ILE A 27 7.85 7.43 3.56
N PRO A 28 8.93 7.94 2.95
CA PRO A 28 9.38 9.33 3.12
C PRO A 28 8.26 10.36 2.97
N ASP A 29 8.29 11.41 3.79
CA ASP A 29 7.23 12.41 3.92
C ASP A 29 6.85 13.07 2.60
N GLU A 30 7.79 13.27 1.67
CA GLU A 30 7.50 13.90 0.38
C GLU A 30 6.58 13.06 -0.51
N MET A 31 6.52 11.74 -0.28
CA MET A 31 5.68 10.80 -1.02
C MET A 31 4.72 10.00 -0.15
N SER A 32 4.61 10.36 1.13
CA SER A 32 3.66 9.77 2.06
C SER A 32 2.22 10.15 1.69
N PRO A 33 1.25 9.21 1.76
CA PRO A 33 -0.15 9.51 1.48
C PRO A 33 -0.71 10.47 2.54
N ARG A 34 -1.45 11.48 2.10
CA ARG A 34 -2.07 12.51 2.97
C ARG A 34 -3.45 12.09 3.46
N ASP A 35 -4.09 11.17 2.75
CA ASP A 35 -5.39 10.62 3.09
C ASP A 35 -5.49 9.14 2.69
N ILE A 36 -6.63 8.53 3.01
CA ILE A 36 -6.86 7.11 2.74
C ILE A 36 -7.02 6.83 1.22
N GLY A 37 -7.49 7.80 0.44
CA GLY A 37 -7.62 7.65 -1.01
C GLY A 37 -6.25 7.51 -1.66
N GLU A 38 -5.33 8.41 -1.34
CA GLU A 38 -3.94 8.33 -1.81
C GLU A 38 -3.25 7.03 -1.35
N ALA A 39 -3.58 6.52 -0.16
CA ALA A 39 -3.06 5.25 0.30
C ALA A 39 -3.56 4.07 -0.55
N TYR A 40 -4.81 4.09 -1.02
CA TYR A 40 -5.34 3.09 -1.94
C TYR A 40 -4.76 3.26 -3.35
N ASP A 41 -4.56 4.49 -3.84
CA ASP A 41 -3.90 4.75 -5.13
C ASP A 41 -2.48 4.17 -5.16
N ILE A 42 -1.71 4.35 -4.07
CA ILE A 42 -0.37 3.76 -3.93
C ILE A 42 -0.44 2.23 -3.89
N GLN A 43 -1.45 1.65 -3.22
CA GLN A 43 -1.66 0.21 -3.17
C GLN A 43 -1.95 -0.37 -4.55
N GLU A 44 -2.80 0.27 -5.34
CA GLU A 44 -3.11 -0.16 -6.71
C GLU A 44 -1.88 -0.09 -7.61
N ALA A 45 -1.19 1.04 -7.64
CA ALA A 45 0.04 1.20 -8.40
C ALA A 45 1.12 0.19 -8.00
N PHE A 46 1.23 -0.14 -6.71
CA PHE A 46 2.14 -1.17 -6.24
C PHE A 46 1.74 -2.58 -6.71
N HIS A 47 0.45 -2.91 -6.74
CA HIS A 47 0.00 -4.19 -7.29
C HIS A 47 0.29 -4.31 -8.79
N GLU A 48 0.12 -3.23 -9.56
CA GLU A 48 0.45 -3.23 -10.99
C GLU A 48 1.92 -3.60 -11.25
N LEU A 49 2.84 -3.15 -10.38
CA LEU A 49 4.25 -3.51 -10.45
C LEU A 49 4.52 -4.99 -10.13
N LEU A 50 3.68 -5.64 -9.32
CA LEU A 50 3.85 -7.04 -8.93
C LEU A 50 3.22 -8.03 -9.90
N ILE A 51 2.23 -7.62 -10.70
CA ILE A 51 1.51 -8.50 -11.65
C ILE A 51 2.46 -9.22 -12.64
N PRO A 52 3.46 -8.56 -13.25
CA PRO A 52 4.38 -9.24 -14.17
C PRO A 52 5.13 -10.40 -13.53
N ASP A 53 5.50 -10.27 -12.26
CA ASP A 53 6.32 -11.26 -11.55
C ASP A 53 5.49 -12.34 -10.83
N ARG A 54 4.27 -12.01 -10.42
CA ARG A 54 3.45 -12.85 -9.53
C ARG A 54 2.06 -13.20 -10.05
N GLY A 55 1.70 -12.68 -11.23
CA GLY A 55 0.40 -12.92 -11.84
C GLY A 55 -0.73 -12.03 -11.28
N PRO A 56 -1.97 -12.24 -11.76
CA PRO A 56 -3.09 -11.37 -11.43
C PRO A 56 -3.51 -11.46 -9.96
N ILE A 57 -4.16 -10.41 -9.46
CA ILE A 57 -4.74 -10.39 -8.12
C ILE A 57 -5.87 -11.44 -8.04
N VAL A 58 -5.77 -12.37 -7.09
CA VAL A 58 -6.73 -13.48 -6.93
C VAL A 58 -7.62 -13.36 -5.69
N GLY A 59 -7.43 -12.31 -4.88
CA GLY A 59 -8.25 -12.06 -3.71
C GLY A 59 -7.83 -10.85 -2.90
N TYR A 60 -8.69 -10.45 -1.96
CA TYR A 60 -8.47 -9.33 -1.05
C TYR A 60 -8.52 -9.79 0.40
N LYS A 61 -7.67 -9.19 1.23
CA LYS A 61 -7.59 -9.39 2.67
C LYS A 61 -8.14 -8.16 3.38
N VAL A 62 -9.16 -8.34 4.22
CA VAL A 62 -9.58 -7.30 5.15
C VAL A 62 -8.75 -7.45 6.44
N ALA A 63 -8.18 -6.36 6.91
CA ALA A 63 -7.36 -6.25 8.11
C ALA A 63 -7.88 -5.11 9.01
N LEU A 64 -7.41 -5.06 10.27
CA LEU A 64 -7.83 -4.07 11.28
C LEU A 64 -9.34 -4.07 11.53
N THR A 65 -9.94 -5.26 11.67
CA THR A 65 -11.39 -5.42 11.81
C THR A 65 -11.90 -5.28 13.25
N THR A 66 -11.01 -5.26 14.24
CA THR A 66 -11.39 -5.08 15.65
C THR A 66 -11.22 -3.62 16.06
N THR A 67 -12.14 -3.14 16.90
CA THR A 67 -12.15 -1.76 17.41
C THR A 67 -10.85 -1.41 18.12
N VAL A 68 -10.28 -2.35 18.88
CA VAL A 68 -8.98 -2.18 19.57
C VAL A 68 -7.82 -1.96 18.58
N MET A 69 -7.79 -2.67 17.45
CA MET A 69 -6.77 -2.48 16.41
C MET A 69 -6.97 -1.19 15.61
N GLN A 70 -8.23 -0.77 15.45
CA GLN A 70 -8.58 0.50 14.82
C GLN A 70 -8.14 1.68 15.69
N GLU A 71 -8.42 1.64 17.00
CA GLU A 71 -8.01 2.65 17.97
C GLU A 71 -6.49 2.75 18.10
N MET A 72 -5.77 1.62 18.18
CA MET A 72 -4.29 1.61 18.20
C MET A 72 -3.66 2.21 16.93
N GLY A 73 -4.33 2.10 15.78
CA GLY A 73 -3.86 2.65 14.51
C GLY A 73 -4.38 4.05 14.18
N GLY A 74 -5.25 4.63 15.02
CA GLY A 74 -5.91 5.92 14.76
C GLY A 74 -6.96 5.89 13.63
N PHE A 75 -7.54 4.72 13.35
CA PHE A 75 -8.56 4.53 12.30
C PHE A 75 -9.97 4.38 12.89
N TRP A 76 -11.00 4.74 12.11
CA TRP A 76 -12.42 4.61 12.49
C TRP A 76 -13.18 3.59 11.62
N SER A 77 -12.48 2.81 10.78
CA SER A 77 -13.06 1.78 9.88
C SER A 77 -12.03 0.70 9.48
N PRO A 78 -12.44 -0.55 9.13
CA PRO A 78 -11.55 -1.60 8.65
C PRO A 78 -10.79 -1.26 7.35
N ARG A 79 -9.60 -1.84 7.14
CA ARG A 79 -8.77 -1.61 5.94
C ARG A 79 -8.64 -2.85 5.06
N ILE A 80 -8.62 -2.66 3.74
CA ILE A 80 -8.46 -3.74 2.76
C ILE A 80 -7.04 -3.71 2.18
N ARG A 81 -6.44 -4.89 2.03
CA ARG A 81 -5.14 -5.13 1.39
C ARG A 81 -5.29 -6.26 0.36
N GLY A 82 -4.91 -6.03 -0.89
CA GLY A 82 -4.86 -7.09 -1.92
C GLY A 82 -3.83 -8.18 -1.56
N GLY A 83 -4.15 -9.44 -1.85
CA GLY A 83 -3.24 -10.57 -1.70
C GLY A 83 -2.84 -11.11 -3.07
N ILE A 84 -1.54 -11.33 -3.28
CA ILE A 84 -1.00 -11.97 -4.48
C ILE A 84 -0.44 -13.34 -4.10
N ARG A 85 -0.62 -14.34 -4.97
CA ARG A 85 -0.24 -15.73 -4.71
C ARG A 85 1.22 -16.00 -5.12
#